data_AF-A0A936CMV7-F1
#
_entry.id   AF-A0A936CMV7-F1
#
_cell.length_a   1.000
_cell.length_b   1.000
_cell.length_c   1.000
_cell.angle_alpha   90.00
_cell.angle_beta   90.00
_cell.angle_gamma   90.00
#
_symmetry.space_group_name_H-M   'P 1'
#
loop_
_entity.id
_entity.type
_entity.pdbx_description
1 polymer ?
#
loop_
_entity_poly.entity_id
_entity_poly.type
_entity_poly.pdbx_seq_one_letter_code
_entity_poly.pdbx_strand_id
1 'polypeptide(L)'
;MDIQFINRLRIDAKNPGSWSGIQAIEGKDFIQSVSPVDGRQIGSVSVTDKASYENLVGAAEHAASVWPQCSGTKTRRCRQADR
;
A
#
# COMPACT_ATOMS: atom_id res chain seq x y z
N MET A 1 7.80 -13.91 -20.77
CA MET A 1 6.71 -13.15 -20.12
C MET A 1 6.85 -11.69 -20.53
N ASP A 2 5.77 -11.04 -20.99
CA ASP A 2 5.77 -9.59 -21.23
C ASP A 2 5.46 -8.87 -19.91
N ILE A 3 6.41 -8.06 -19.42
CA ILE A 3 6.32 -7.30 -18.16
C ILE A 3 6.06 -5.80 -18.38
N GLN A 4 5.88 -5.35 -19.63
CA GLN A 4 5.71 -3.92 -19.92
C GLN A 4 4.43 -3.32 -19.31
N PHE A 5 3.44 -4.16 -19.00
CA PHE A 5 2.21 -3.74 -18.33
C PHE A 5 2.44 -3.22 -16.89
N ILE A 6 3.52 -3.64 -16.23
CA ILE A 6 3.88 -3.24 -14.86
C ILE A 6 4.11 -1.73 -14.77
N ASN A 7 4.68 -1.13 -15.82
CA ASN A 7 4.86 0.31 -15.93
C ASN A 7 3.52 1.06 -15.94
N ARG A 8 2.46 0.47 -16.51
CA ARG A 8 1.11 1.05 -16.50
C ARG A 8 0.49 1.02 -15.09
N LEU A 9 0.91 0.06 -14.26
CA LEU A 9 0.50 -0.05 -12.86
C LEU A 9 1.32 0.84 -11.92
N ARG A 10 2.34 1.55 -12.45
CA ARG A 10 3.25 2.42 -11.68
C ARG A 10 3.98 1.68 -10.56
N ILE A 11 4.41 0.45 -10.86
CA ILE A 11 5.22 -0.35 -9.95
C ILE A 11 6.69 -0.07 -10.30
N ASP A 12 7.45 0.35 -9.29
CA ASP A 12 8.87 0.66 -9.41
C ASP A 12 9.73 -0.57 -9.05
N ALA A 13 11.05 -0.44 -9.15
CA ALA A 13 11.98 -1.52 -8.77
C ALA A 13 11.93 -1.83 -7.25
N LYS A 14 11.68 -0.80 -6.43
CA LYS A 14 11.48 -0.89 -4.98
C LYS A 14 10.16 -0.21 -4.65
N ASN A 15 9.28 -0.94 -3.99
CA ASN A 15 7.96 -0.45 -3.63
C ASN A 15 7.77 -0.57 -2.11
N PRO A 16 7.15 0.43 -1.47
CA PRO A 16 6.75 0.30 -0.08
C PRO A 16 5.66 -0.78 0.05
N GLY A 17 5.85 -1.73 0.98
CA GLY A 17 4.88 -2.79 1.25
C GLY A 17 3.80 -2.42 2.26
N SER A 18 3.90 -1.25 2.87
CA SER A 18 2.94 -0.75 3.86
C SER A 18 2.30 0.54 3.35
N TRP A 19 0.97 0.59 3.34
CA TRP A 19 0.20 1.72 2.82
C TRP A 19 -0.97 2.05 3.75
N SER A 20 -1.02 3.28 4.27
CA SER A 20 -2.06 3.69 5.24
C SER A 20 -3.37 4.15 4.59
N GLY A 21 -3.49 4.07 3.26
CA GLY A 21 -4.61 4.63 2.50
C GLY A 21 -4.31 6.00 1.89
N ILE A 22 -3.41 6.77 2.50
CA ILE A 22 -3.05 8.13 2.09
C ILE A 22 -1.57 8.22 1.70
N GLN A 23 -0.71 7.54 2.45
CA GLN A 23 0.73 7.58 2.26
C GLN A 23 1.35 6.19 2.37
N ALA A 24 2.49 6.06 1.71
CA ALA A 24 3.35 4.90 1.82
C ALA A 24 4.17 5.00 3.10
N ILE A 25 4.36 3.87 3.75
CA ILE A 25 5.29 3.74 4.87
C ILE A 25 6.49 2.95 4.37
N GLU A 26 7.63 3.64 4.28
CA GLU A 26 8.88 3.06 3.84
C GLU A 26 9.43 2.08 4.88
N GLY A 27 9.90 0.92 4.40
CA GLY A 27 10.51 -0.11 5.23
C GLY A 27 12.00 -0.25 4.91
N LYS A 28 12.75 -0.88 5.81
CA LYS A 28 14.20 -1.09 5.65
C LYS A 28 14.53 -2.38 4.93
N ASP A 29 13.81 -3.45 5.26
CA ASP A 29 14.00 -4.78 4.68
C ASP A 29 13.09 -4.96 3.47
N PHE A 30 13.53 -5.75 2.49
CA PHE A 30 12.81 -5.95 1.24
C PHE A 30 12.71 -7.42 0.86
N ILE A 31 11.55 -7.82 0.35
CA ILE A 31 11.30 -9.12 -0.27
C ILE A 31 11.33 -8.95 -1.78
N GLN A 32 12.03 -9.85 -2.46
CA GLN A 32 12.10 -9.85 -3.93
C GLN A 32 10.92 -10.62 -4.51
N SER A 33 10.24 -10.02 -5.48
CA SER A 33 9.23 -10.70 -6.29
C SER A 33 9.90 -11.30 -7.52
N VAL A 34 9.79 -12.61 -7.67
CA VAL A 34 10.42 -13.37 -8.76
C VAL A 34 9.32 -14.08 -9.55
N SER A 35 9.43 -14.04 -10.87
CA SER A 35 8.53 -14.72 -11.79
C SER A 35 8.73 -16.25 -11.72
N PRO A 36 7.67 -17.05 -11.50
CA PRO A 36 7.79 -18.51 -11.48
C PRO A 36 7.99 -19.12 -12.88
N VAL A 37 7.78 -18.33 -13.95
CA VAL A 37 7.84 -18.82 -15.33
C VAL A 37 9.28 -18.85 -15.86
N ASP A 38 10.07 -17.84 -15.51
CA ASP A 38 11.43 -17.65 -16.04
C ASP A 38 12.47 -17.30 -14.96
N GLY A 39 12.08 -17.27 -13.68
CA GLY A 39 12.98 -16.97 -12.56
C GLY A 39 13.49 -15.53 -12.53
N ARG A 40 12.94 -14.64 -13.37
CA ARG A 40 13.38 -13.24 -13.43
C ARG A 40 12.78 -12.41 -12.31
N GLN A 41 13.59 -11.52 -11.74
CA GLN A 41 13.12 -10.56 -10.75
C GLN A 41 12.19 -9.53 -11.40
N ILE A 42 11.02 -9.33 -10.80
CA ILE A 42 10.01 -8.37 -11.23
C ILE A 42 10.20 -7.04 -10.51
N GLY A 43 10.44 -7.10 -9.20
CA GLY A 43 10.60 -5.95 -8.34
C GLY A 43 10.85 -6.37 -6.90
N SER A 44 10.82 -5.41 -5.98
CA SER A 44 10.94 -5.66 -4.55
C SER A 44 9.93 -4.83 -3.76
N VAL A 45 9.49 -5.39 -2.64
CA VAL A 45 8.49 -4.78 -1.74
C VAL A 45 9.08 -4.72 -0.34
N SER A 46 8.94 -3.57 0.33
CA SER A 46 9.44 -3.43 1.71
C SER A 46 8.62 -4.27 2.70
N VAL A 47 9.29 -4.80 3.71
CA VAL A 47 8.66 -5.54 4.81
C VAL A 47 8.10 -4.55 5.82
N THR A 48 6.91 -4.84 6.33
CA THR A 48 6.32 -4.09 7.44
C THR A 48 7.09 -4.39 8.72
N ASP A 49 7.79 -3.40 9.26
CA ASP A 49 8.38 -3.51 10.59
C ASP A 49 7.31 -3.26 11.69
N LYS A 50 7.66 -3.59 12.93
CA LYS A 50 6.74 -3.49 14.07
C LYS A 50 6.20 -2.07 14.25
N ALA A 51 7.06 -1.05 14.13
CA ALA A 51 6.66 0.35 14.31
C ALA A 51 5.69 0.82 13.21
N SER A 52 5.96 0.41 11.96
CA SER A 52 5.11 0.67 10.80
C SER A 52 3.76 -0.03 10.94
N TYR A 53 3.75 -1.27 11.44
CA TYR A 53 2.53 -2.01 11.75
C TYR A 53 1.68 -1.28 12.79
N GLU A 54 2.27 -0.90 13.92
CA GLU A 54 1.55 -0.19 15.00
C GLU A 54 0.96 1.14 14.51
N ASN A 55 1.74 1.90 13.72
CA ASN A 55 1.25 3.14 13.10
C ASN A 55 0.07 2.86 12.16
N LEU A 56 0.19 1.85 11.29
CA LEU A 56 -0.83 1.49 10.31
C LEU A 56 -2.13 1.01 10.97
N VAL A 57 -2.03 0.23 12.04
CA VAL A 57 -3.18 -0.20 12.84
C VAL A 57 -3.85 1.00 13.50
N GLY A 58 -3.08 1.91 14.12
CA GLY A 58 -3.64 3.13 14.71
C GLY A 58 -4.35 4.03 13.68
N ALA A 59 -3.78 4.17 12.49
CA ALA A 59 -4.42 4.90 11.38
C ALA A 59 -5.71 4.22 10.90
N ALA A 60 -5.70 2.89 10.80
CA ALA A 60 -6.87 2.11 10.41
C ALA A 60 -7.99 2.17 11.45
N GLU A 61 -7.67 2.11 12.74
CA GLU A 61 -8.64 2.27 13.84
C GLU A 61 -9.28 3.66 13.81
N HIS A 62 -8.48 4.70 13.59
CA HIS A 62 -9.00 6.06 13.44
C HIS A 62 -9.95 6.16 12.24
N ALA A 63 -9.54 5.69 11.06
CA ALA A 63 -10.36 5.69 9.86
C ALA A 63 -11.66 4.88 10.04
N ALA A 64 -11.59 3.73 10.74
CA ALA A 64 -12.75 2.91 11.04
C ALA A 64 -13.79 3.62 11.93
N SER A 65 -13.36 4.53 12.82
CA SER A 65 -14.27 5.34 13.64
C SER A 65 -15.06 6.37 12.82
N VAL A 66 -14.47 6.88 11.73
CA VAL A 66 -15.07 7.89 10.84
C VAL A 66 -15.86 7.22 9.71
N TRP A 67 -15.46 6.02 9.28
CA TRP A 67 -16.05 5.30 8.15
C TRP A 67 -17.59 5.13 8.20
N PRO A 68 -18.24 4.82 9.34
CA PRO A 68 -19.70 4.72 9.42
C PRO A 68 -20.41 6.03 9.03
N GLN A 69 -19.80 7.19 9.29
CA GLN A 69 -20.33 8.51 8.92
C GLN A 69 -20.35 8.73 7.40
N CYS A 70 -19.60 7.92 6.65
CA CYS A 70 -19.51 7.95 5.19
C CYS A 70 -20.57 7.09 4.48
N SER A 71 -21.36 6.30 5.21
CA SER A 71 -22.36 5.38 4.65
C SER A 71 -23.65 6.05 4.16
N GLY A 72 -23.82 7.36 4.39
CA GLY A 72 -24.95 8.16 3.87
C GLY A 72 -24.59 8.95 2.61
N THR A 73 -24.99 8.46 1.42
CA THR A 73 -25.05 9.14 0.10
C THR A 73 -23.86 9.98 -0.41
N LYS A 74 -22.73 10.11 0.30
CA LYS A 74 -21.57 10.90 -0.14
C LYS A 74 -20.24 10.16 0.01
N THR A 75 -20.12 9.01 -0.65
CA THR A 75 -18.86 8.24 -0.75
C THR A 75 -17.69 9.04 -1.34
N ARG A 76 -17.95 10.11 -2.12
CA ARG A 76 -16.89 10.95 -2.70
C ARG A 76 -16.30 12.02 -1.76
N ARG A 77 -17.01 12.42 -0.69
CA ARG A 77 -16.56 13.51 0.23
C ARG A 77 -15.66 13.03 1.35
N CYS A 78 -15.70 11.75 1.73
CA CYS A 78 -14.87 11.27 2.85
C CYS A 78 -13.37 11.21 2.56
N ARG A 79 -12.97 11.11 1.28
CA ARG A 79 -11.55 11.18 0.89
C ARG A 79 -10.88 12.54 1.20
N GLN A 80 -11.66 13.58 1.53
CA GLN A 80 -11.17 14.90 1.93
C GLN A 80 -11.14 15.11 3.45
N ALA A 81 -11.81 14.25 4.24
CA ALA A 81 -11.89 14.42 5.70
C ALA A 81 -10.66 13.87 6.44
N ASP A 82 -9.92 12.96 5.82
CA ASP A 82 -8.66 12.41 6.35
C ASP A 82 -7.40 13.19 5.87
N ARG A 83 -7.55 14.46 5.44
CA ARG A 83 -6.43 15.34 5.04
C ARG A 83 -6.11 16.37 6.10
#